data_AF-A0A3M0HMN0-F1
#
_entry.id   AF-A0A3M0HMN0-F1
#
_cell.length_a   1.000
_cell.length_b   1.000
_cell.length_c   1.000
_cell.angle_alpha   90.00
_cell.angle_beta   90.00
_cell.angle_gamma   90.00
#
_symmetry.space_group_name_H-M   'P 1'
#
loop_
_entity.id
_entity.type
_entity.pdbx_description
1 polymer ?
#
loop_
_entity_poly.entity_id
_entity_poly.type
_entity_poly.pdbx_seq_one_letter_code
_entity_poly.pdbx_strand_id
1 'polypeptide(L)'
;MAQMQDCDDDSADFTAAVVETGIYGEADLTHRDESIFGSYREGVPMTVTISRTGPRTSDKVPIGTRTAANLRAGIDGREIVLDPGRARLFKRSYRVGIQYGGRTLTLRAKNLEDSALLDGPSDRGDNEFGVLTRVFGGGVEVLWSLPFTMMNRTIEPPTPTREDALIGIVVAAAFGTGGLSLTTIVMGAVESILP
;
A
#
# COMPACT_ATOMS: atom_id res chain seq x y z
N MET A 1 12.22 4.89 51.44
CA MET A 1 12.78 3.87 50.53
C MET A 1 11.69 2.81 50.36
N ALA A 2 11.14 2.49 49.20
CA ALA A 2 11.64 2.58 47.84
C ALA A 2 10.65 3.30 46.91
N GLN A 3 11.20 4.04 45.94
CA GLN A 3 10.45 4.52 44.78
C GLN A 3 10.11 3.30 43.92
N MET A 4 8.83 3.13 43.62
CA MET A 4 8.37 2.19 42.60
C MET A 4 8.61 2.88 41.25
N GLN A 5 9.52 2.29 40.49
CA GLN A 5 9.93 2.72 39.15
C GLN A 5 8.68 2.82 38.24
N ASP A 6 8.48 3.99 37.65
CA ASP A 6 7.63 4.17 36.47
C ASP A 6 8.10 3.18 35.40
N CYS A 7 7.23 2.25 35.03
CA CYS A 7 7.32 1.60 33.73
C CYS A 7 6.78 2.61 32.73
N ASP A 8 7.69 3.39 32.13
CA ASP A 8 7.42 4.15 30.92
C ASP A 8 6.90 3.17 29.85
N ASP A 9 5.58 3.18 29.66
CA ASP A 9 4.91 2.56 28.52
C ASP A 9 5.30 3.39 27.29
N ASP A 10 6.41 2.99 26.65
CA ASP A 10 6.85 3.43 25.34
C ASP A 10 5.83 2.94 24.30
N SER A 11 4.64 3.52 24.39
CA SER A 11 3.56 3.44 23.41
C SER A 11 4.04 4.17 22.18
N ALA A 12 4.94 3.54 21.43
CA ALA A 12 5.29 3.96 20.10
C ALA A 12 3.97 4.18 19.35
N ASP A 13 3.70 5.42 18.93
CA ASP A 13 2.47 5.77 18.25
C ASP A 13 2.36 4.91 16.97
N PHE A 14 1.54 3.86 17.04
CA PHE A 14 1.32 2.95 15.93
C PHE A 14 -0.17 2.89 15.62
N THR A 15 -0.49 2.87 14.33
CA THR A 15 -1.87 2.66 13.87
C THR A 15 -1.97 1.28 13.25
N ALA A 16 -2.91 0.48 13.73
CA ALA A 16 -3.21 -0.83 13.16
C ALA A 16 -4.51 -0.77 12.35
N ALA A 17 -4.54 -1.50 11.24
CA ALA A 17 -5.72 -1.69 10.41
C ALA A 17 -5.81 -3.15 9.95
N VAL A 18 -7.04 -3.63 9.75
CA VAL A 18 -7.30 -4.94 9.16
C VAL A 18 -7.71 -4.75 7.70
N VAL A 19 -7.17 -5.57 6.82
CA VAL A 19 -7.47 -5.59 5.40
C VAL A 19 -8.12 -6.91 5.05
N GLU A 20 -9.38 -6.85 4.61
CA GLU A 20 -10.02 -7.98 3.96
C GLU A 20 -9.44 -8.12 2.55
N THR A 21 -8.75 -9.23 2.29
CA THR A 21 -8.15 -9.46 0.97
C THR A 21 -9.09 -10.17 0.01
N GLY A 22 -10.24 -10.68 0.46
CA GLY A 22 -11.21 -11.44 -0.34
C GLY A 22 -10.76 -12.85 -0.76
N ILE A 23 -9.52 -13.02 -1.25
CA ILE A 23 -8.99 -14.30 -1.78
C ILE A 23 -7.99 -14.99 -0.85
N TYR A 24 -7.41 -14.27 0.12
CA TYR A 24 -6.40 -14.79 1.05
C TYR A 24 -6.74 -14.53 2.52
N GLY A 25 -8.02 -14.31 2.83
CA GLY A 25 -8.49 -13.99 4.18
C GLY A 25 -8.13 -12.56 4.59
N GLU A 26 -7.77 -12.37 5.85
CA GLU A 26 -7.43 -11.07 6.41
C GLU A 26 -5.90 -10.86 6.52
N ALA A 27 -5.47 -9.62 6.35
CA ALA A 27 -4.11 -9.17 6.65
C ALA A 27 -4.13 -8.03 7.67
N ASP A 28 -3.22 -8.08 8.63
CA ASP A 28 -2.94 -6.96 9.52
C ASP A 28 -1.97 -6.01 8.85
N LEU A 29 -2.27 -4.71 8.93
CA LEU A 29 -1.38 -3.60 8.60
C LEU A 29 -1.02 -2.84 9.86
N THR A 30 0.27 -2.64 10.10
CA THR A 30 0.76 -1.82 11.21
C THR A 30 1.60 -0.67 10.67
N HIS A 31 1.19 0.55 11.00
CA HIS A 31 1.90 1.79 10.69
C HIS A 31 2.69 2.26 11.90
N ARG A 32 3.96 2.60 11.69
CA ARG A 32 4.80 3.41 12.58
C ARG A 32 5.32 4.60 11.78
N ASP A 33 5.94 5.58 12.44
CA ASP A 33 6.42 6.80 11.75
C ASP A 33 7.33 6.51 10.54
N GLU A 34 8.25 5.55 10.69
CA GLU A 34 9.25 5.23 9.68
C GLU A 34 9.04 3.87 9.00
N SER A 35 8.01 3.11 9.36
CA SER A 35 7.85 1.74 8.84
C SER A 35 6.40 1.29 8.76
N ILE A 36 6.10 0.48 7.76
CA ILE A 36 4.81 -0.19 7.61
C ILE A 36 5.05 -1.68 7.46
N PHE A 37 4.26 -2.47 8.18
CA PHE A 37 4.29 -3.93 8.17
C PHE A 37 2.93 -4.45 7.71
N GLY A 38 2.95 -5.51 6.90
CA GLY A 38 1.77 -6.28 6.56
C GLY A 38 2.02 -7.76 6.77
N SER A 39 1.05 -8.47 7.36
CA SER A 39 1.09 -9.92 7.51
C SER A 39 -0.29 -10.54 7.43
N TYR A 40 -0.41 -11.72 6.83
CA TYR A 40 -1.67 -12.46 6.87
C TYR A 40 -1.96 -13.00 8.27
N ARG A 41 -3.24 -12.98 8.67
CA ARG A 41 -3.71 -13.61 9.92
C ARG A 41 -3.74 -15.13 9.84
N GLU A 42 -3.91 -15.65 8.63
CA GLU A 42 -4.08 -17.08 8.36
C GLU A 42 -3.12 -17.59 7.29
N GLY A 43 -2.94 -18.92 7.27
CA GLY A 43 -2.08 -19.61 6.32
C GLY A 43 -0.60 -19.57 6.69
N VAL A 44 0.27 -19.82 5.70
CA VAL A 44 1.73 -19.80 5.93
C VAL A 44 2.15 -18.38 6.33
N PRO A 45 2.86 -18.19 7.46
CA PRO A 45 3.33 -16.89 7.91
C PRO A 45 4.16 -16.18 6.83
N MET A 46 3.92 -14.89 6.67
CA MET A 46 4.59 -14.03 5.71
C MET A 46 4.43 -12.59 6.15
N THR A 47 5.54 -11.86 6.17
CA THR A 47 5.56 -10.45 6.55
C THR A 47 6.25 -9.63 5.47
N VAL A 48 5.55 -8.62 4.96
CA VAL A 48 6.12 -7.57 4.11
C VAL A 48 6.38 -6.34 4.96
N THR A 49 7.57 -5.78 4.82
CA THR A 49 7.99 -4.56 5.53
C THR A 49 8.46 -3.53 4.52
N ILE A 50 8.09 -2.26 4.74
CA ILE A 50 8.68 -1.10 4.08
C ILE A 50 9.11 -0.12 5.16
N SER A 51 10.37 0.32 5.14
CA SER A 51 10.90 1.34 6.04
C SER A 51 11.56 2.50 5.31
N ARG A 52 11.42 3.69 5.88
CA ARG A 52 12.14 4.91 5.53
C ARG A 52 13.43 4.94 6.34
N THR A 53 14.58 5.07 5.68
CA THR A 53 15.91 5.13 6.32
C THR A 53 16.53 6.53 6.31
N GLY A 54 15.80 7.52 5.79
CA GLY A 54 16.23 8.91 5.69
C GLY A 54 15.19 9.88 6.24
N PRO A 55 15.37 11.19 6.05
CA PRO A 55 14.43 12.18 6.55
C PRO A 55 13.06 12.04 5.88
N ARG A 56 12.01 12.43 6.61
CA ARG A 56 10.69 12.69 6.02
C ARG A 56 10.81 13.88 5.08
N THR A 57 10.56 13.67 3.80
CA THR A 57 10.64 14.71 2.76
C THR A 57 9.27 15.15 2.24
N SER A 58 8.19 14.51 2.68
CA SER A 58 6.83 14.84 2.26
C SER A 58 5.79 14.39 3.27
N ASP A 59 4.94 15.30 3.72
CA ASP A 59 3.82 14.95 4.60
C ASP A 59 2.64 14.32 3.87
N LYS A 60 2.59 14.50 2.56
CA LYS A 60 1.53 13.95 1.70
C LYS A 60 1.70 12.46 1.48
N VAL A 61 2.91 11.92 1.61
CA VAL A 61 3.23 10.52 1.37
C VAL A 61 3.19 9.79 2.73
N PRO A 62 2.41 8.71 2.92
CA PRO A 62 2.27 8.06 4.22
C PRO A 62 3.61 7.67 4.85
N ILE A 63 4.48 6.95 4.13
CA ILE A 63 5.83 6.57 4.57
C ILE A 63 6.79 7.76 4.67
N GLY A 64 6.37 8.95 4.21
CA GLY A 64 7.07 10.22 4.38
C GLY A 64 8.10 10.55 3.30
N THR A 65 8.39 9.64 2.37
CA THR A 65 9.29 9.91 1.25
C THR A 65 8.95 9.08 0.02
N ARG A 66 9.36 9.57 -1.16
CA ARG A 66 9.37 8.81 -2.42
C ARG A 66 10.78 8.62 -2.98
N THR A 67 11.81 8.99 -2.21
CA THR A 67 13.20 8.82 -2.61
C THR A 67 13.58 7.36 -2.44
N ALA A 68 13.75 6.63 -3.56
CA ALA A 68 14.10 5.20 -3.57
C ALA A 68 15.31 4.86 -2.68
N ALA A 69 16.35 5.69 -2.70
CA ALA A 69 17.56 5.50 -1.90
C ALA A 69 17.33 5.60 -0.38
N ASN A 70 16.19 6.15 0.06
CA ASN A 70 15.80 6.29 1.46
C ASN A 70 14.77 5.23 1.87
N LEU A 71 14.57 4.19 1.06
CA LEU A 71 13.59 3.14 1.30
C LEU A 71 14.29 1.78 1.38
N ARG A 72 13.85 0.97 2.34
CA ARG A 72 14.14 -0.46 2.38
C ARG A 72 12.83 -1.21 2.40
N ALA A 73 12.76 -2.30 1.65
CA ALA A 73 11.59 -3.16 1.68
C ALA A 73 12.01 -4.62 1.59
N GLY A 74 11.17 -5.49 2.15
CA GLY A 74 11.42 -6.92 2.09
C GLY A 74 10.22 -7.78 2.47
N ILE A 75 10.29 -9.04 2.07
CA ILE A 75 9.36 -10.10 2.42
C ILE A 75 10.13 -11.20 3.17
N ASP A 76 9.84 -11.36 4.45
CA ASP A 76 10.55 -12.29 5.34
C ASP A 76 12.09 -12.13 5.25
N GLY A 77 12.55 -10.88 5.15
CA GLY A 77 13.97 -10.53 4.99
C GLY A 77 14.53 -10.64 3.56
N ARG A 78 13.79 -11.19 2.59
CA ARG A 78 14.15 -11.15 1.17
C ARG A 78 13.89 -9.75 0.60
N GLU A 79 14.86 -9.18 -0.08
CA GLU A 79 14.78 -7.80 -0.57
C GLU A 79 13.65 -7.59 -1.60
N ILE A 80 12.97 -6.45 -1.46
CA ILE A 80 12.06 -5.88 -2.46
C ILE A 80 12.64 -4.53 -2.89
N VAL A 81 12.84 -4.33 -4.18
CA VAL A 81 13.28 -3.05 -4.74
C VAL A 81 12.06 -2.22 -5.10
N LEU A 82 12.02 -0.99 -4.60
CA LEU A 82 10.96 -0.01 -4.87
C LEU A 82 11.49 1.10 -5.79
N ASP A 83 10.77 1.39 -6.87
CA ASP A 83 11.01 2.52 -7.78
C ASP A 83 9.78 3.46 -7.79
N PRO A 84 9.61 4.32 -6.76
CA PRO A 84 8.55 5.31 -6.76
C PRO A 84 8.79 6.37 -7.86
N GLY A 85 7.77 6.59 -8.68
CA GLY A 85 7.72 7.72 -9.59
C GLY A 85 7.78 9.06 -8.84
N ARG A 86 8.24 10.12 -9.53
CA ARG A 86 8.54 11.43 -8.92
C ARG A 86 7.32 12.20 -8.36
N ALA A 87 6.08 11.79 -8.65
CA ALA A 87 4.83 12.43 -8.23
C ALA A 87 4.75 13.95 -8.47
N ARG A 88 5.25 14.45 -9.62
CA ARG A 88 5.41 15.90 -9.85
C ARG A 88 4.28 16.59 -10.61
N LEU A 89 3.67 15.97 -11.63
CA LEU A 89 2.81 16.72 -12.59
C LEU A 89 1.71 15.90 -13.28
N PHE A 90 1.87 14.59 -13.44
CA PHE A 90 0.91 13.75 -14.19
C PHE A 90 0.55 12.50 -13.39
N LYS A 91 -0.65 11.95 -13.59
CA LYS A 91 -1.13 10.71 -12.93
C LYS A 91 -0.11 9.56 -12.99
N ARG A 92 0.57 9.38 -14.13
CA ARG A 92 1.66 8.39 -14.30
C ARG A 92 2.85 8.57 -13.37
N SER A 93 3.07 9.78 -12.84
CA SER A 93 4.19 10.07 -11.93
C SER A 93 3.95 9.56 -10.51
N TYR A 94 2.72 9.14 -10.18
CA TYR A 94 2.37 8.52 -8.90
C TYR A 94 2.65 7.00 -8.86
N ARG A 95 3.08 6.40 -9.98
CA ARG A 95 3.41 4.96 -10.04
C ARG A 95 4.45 4.56 -8.99
N VAL A 96 4.42 3.32 -8.55
CA VAL A 96 5.49 2.67 -7.79
C VAL A 96 5.82 1.37 -8.51
N GLY A 97 7.02 1.27 -9.06
CA GLY A 97 7.55 0.00 -9.55
C GLY A 97 8.03 -0.85 -8.38
N ILE A 98 7.81 -2.15 -8.45
CA ILE A 98 8.11 -3.11 -7.38
C ILE A 98 8.82 -4.29 -8.04
N GLN A 99 9.97 -4.70 -7.52
CA GLN A 99 10.71 -5.86 -8.03
C GLN A 99 11.10 -6.77 -6.87
N TYR A 100 10.83 -8.07 -7.00
CA TYR A 100 11.18 -9.07 -6.00
C TYR A 100 11.16 -10.46 -6.63
N GLY A 101 12.08 -11.35 -6.25
CA GLY A 101 12.08 -12.74 -6.73
C GLY A 101 12.01 -12.91 -8.26
N GLY A 102 12.54 -11.95 -9.03
CA GLY A 102 12.43 -11.93 -10.50
C GLY A 102 11.07 -11.48 -11.06
N ARG A 103 10.08 -11.19 -10.21
CA ARG A 103 8.78 -10.60 -10.57
C ARG A 103 8.89 -9.08 -10.60
N THR A 104 8.08 -8.46 -11.47
CA THR A 104 7.91 -7.01 -11.53
C THR A 104 6.44 -6.68 -11.41
N LEU A 105 6.08 -5.86 -10.43
CA LEU A 105 4.73 -5.32 -10.27
C LEU A 105 4.76 -3.80 -10.41
N THR A 106 3.60 -3.23 -10.69
CA THR A 106 3.43 -1.77 -10.68
C THR A 106 2.14 -1.41 -9.96
N LEU A 107 2.25 -0.57 -8.93
CA LEU A 107 1.09 0.15 -8.39
C LEU A 107 0.96 1.48 -9.15
N ARG A 108 -0.16 1.72 -9.81
CA ARG A 108 -0.37 2.93 -10.62
C ARG A 108 -1.70 3.58 -10.28
N ALA A 109 -1.71 4.89 -10.11
CA ALA A 109 -2.95 5.66 -10.03
C ALA A 109 -3.92 5.32 -11.19
N LYS A 110 -5.10 4.81 -10.85
CA LYS A 110 -6.21 4.46 -11.75
C LYS A 110 -7.24 5.57 -11.80
N ASN A 111 -7.46 6.30 -10.72
CA ASN A 111 -8.19 7.57 -10.69
C ASN A 111 -7.64 8.45 -9.54
N LEU A 112 -8.48 9.29 -8.95
CA LEU A 112 -8.07 10.24 -7.90
C LEU A 112 -7.74 9.53 -6.58
N GLU A 113 -8.49 8.47 -6.27
CA GLU A 113 -8.50 7.76 -5.00
C GLU A 113 -7.89 6.36 -5.15
N ASP A 114 -8.01 5.78 -6.34
CA ASP A 114 -7.70 4.38 -6.59
C ASP A 114 -6.38 4.19 -7.32
N SER A 115 -5.69 3.10 -6.98
CA SER A 115 -4.55 2.59 -7.73
C SER A 115 -4.81 1.18 -8.24
N ALA A 116 -4.43 0.91 -9.49
CA ALA A 116 -4.37 -0.44 -10.04
C ALA A 116 -3.05 -1.12 -9.65
N LEU A 117 -3.11 -2.39 -9.25
CA LEU A 117 -1.95 -3.27 -9.14
C LEU A 117 -1.82 -4.09 -10.41
N LEU A 118 -0.67 -4.00 -11.07
CA LEU A 118 -0.42 -4.60 -12.38
C LEU A 118 0.65 -5.68 -12.28
N ASP A 119 0.44 -6.78 -13.01
CA ASP A 119 1.45 -7.79 -13.32
C ASP A 119 2.37 -7.30 -14.45
N GLY A 120 3.52 -6.75 -14.07
CA GLY A 120 4.52 -6.22 -14.97
C GLY A 120 4.80 -4.72 -14.80
N PRO A 121 5.62 -4.14 -15.69
CA PRO A 121 6.12 -2.76 -15.58
C PRO A 121 5.11 -1.70 -16.06
N SER A 122 4.05 -2.10 -16.77
CA SER A 122 3.09 -1.19 -17.37
C SER A 122 1.75 -1.87 -17.66
N ASP A 123 0.74 -1.06 -17.97
CA ASP A 123 -0.56 -1.55 -18.44
C ASP A 123 -0.45 -2.24 -19.79
N ARG A 124 -1.04 -3.42 -19.92
CA ARG A 124 -1.19 -4.16 -21.18
C ARG A 124 -2.66 -4.39 -21.54
N GLY A 125 -3.60 -3.91 -20.73
CA GLY A 125 -5.04 -4.06 -20.89
C GLY A 125 -5.62 -5.33 -20.26
N ASP A 126 -4.78 -6.33 -19.97
CA ASP A 126 -5.16 -7.66 -19.48
C ASP A 126 -4.38 -8.10 -18.24
N ASN A 127 -3.54 -7.23 -17.68
CA ASN A 127 -2.59 -7.57 -16.62
C ASN A 127 -2.88 -6.86 -15.28
N GLU A 128 -4.07 -6.31 -15.09
CA GLU A 128 -4.49 -5.74 -13.81
C GLU A 128 -4.95 -6.87 -12.88
N PHE A 129 -4.32 -7.01 -11.72
CA PHE A 129 -4.81 -7.91 -10.67
C PHE A 129 -6.08 -7.37 -10.02
N GLY A 130 -6.10 -6.06 -9.75
CA GLY A 130 -7.18 -5.41 -9.03
C GLY A 130 -6.89 -3.95 -8.74
N VAL A 131 -7.82 -3.36 -8.00
CA VAL A 131 -7.82 -1.97 -7.56
C VAL A 131 -7.66 -1.94 -6.04
N LEU A 132 -6.81 -1.03 -5.58
CA LEU A 132 -6.55 -0.77 -4.17
C LEU A 132 -6.89 0.68 -3.86
N THR A 133 -7.57 0.87 -2.72
CA THR A 133 -8.03 2.17 -2.25
C THR A 133 -7.67 2.32 -0.78
N ARG A 134 -6.91 3.35 -0.44
CA ARG A 134 -6.54 3.64 0.95
C ARG A 134 -7.74 4.26 1.65
N VAL A 135 -8.12 3.68 2.80
CA VAL A 135 -9.25 4.15 3.60
C VAL A 135 -8.78 4.93 4.83
N PHE A 136 -9.72 5.54 5.55
CA PHE A 136 -9.43 6.22 6.81
C PHE A 136 -8.81 5.26 7.83
N GLY A 137 -7.93 5.76 8.71
CA GLY A 137 -7.24 4.91 9.69
C GLY A 137 -6.05 4.10 9.15
N GLY A 138 -5.67 4.30 7.88
CA GLY A 138 -4.45 3.68 7.30
C GLY A 138 -4.68 2.32 6.63
N GLY A 139 -5.89 1.78 6.69
CA GLY A 139 -6.26 0.56 5.98
C GLY A 139 -6.23 0.70 4.46
N VAL A 140 -6.39 -0.44 3.79
CA VAL A 140 -6.48 -0.54 2.32
C VAL A 140 -7.64 -1.46 1.99
N GLU A 141 -8.58 -0.99 1.18
CA GLU A 141 -9.59 -1.82 0.54
C GLU A 141 -9.03 -2.40 -0.75
N VAL A 142 -9.39 -3.66 -1.05
CA VAL A 142 -8.90 -4.38 -2.21
C VAL A 142 -10.07 -4.97 -2.98
N LEU A 143 -10.16 -4.63 -4.27
CA LEU A 143 -11.12 -5.20 -5.20
C LEU A 143 -10.37 -5.88 -6.35
N TRP A 144 -10.40 -7.20 -6.41
CA TRP A 144 -9.77 -7.95 -7.50
C TRP A 144 -10.57 -7.88 -8.78
N SER A 145 -9.86 -7.83 -9.91
CA SER A 145 -10.48 -7.75 -11.22
C SER A 145 -11.20 -9.04 -11.56
N LEU A 146 -12.44 -8.92 -12.01
CA LEU A 146 -13.25 -10.03 -12.51
C LEU A 146 -13.15 -10.12 -14.04
N PRO A 147 -13.40 -11.30 -14.63
CA PRO A 147 -13.49 -11.44 -16.07
C PRO A 147 -14.49 -10.46 -16.68
N PHE A 148 -14.09 -9.81 -17.77
CA PHE A 148 -14.93 -8.86 -18.49
C PHE A 148 -14.80 -9.03 -20.00
N THR A 149 -15.81 -8.59 -20.75
CA THR A 149 -15.81 -8.66 -22.21
C THR A 149 -15.48 -7.30 -22.80
N MET A 150 -14.47 -7.25 -23.68
CA MET A 150 -14.08 -6.06 -24.43
C MET A 150 -13.83 -6.45 -25.89
N MET A 151 -14.43 -5.71 -26.83
CA MET A 151 -14.27 -5.96 -28.27
C MET A 151 -14.53 -7.43 -28.68
N ASN A 152 -15.59 -8.04 -28.14
CA ASN A 152 -15.94 -9.47 -28.33
C ASN A 152 -14.87 -10.48 -27.88
N ARG A 153 -13.94 -10.07 -27.02
CA ARG A 153 -12.99 -10.96 -26.35
C ARG A 153 -13.25 -10.93 -24.84
N THR A 154 -13.30 -12.10 -24.23
CA THR A 154 -13.27 -12.22 -22.78
C THR A 154 -11.82 -12.05 -22.33
N ILE A 155 -11.60 -11.07 -21.46
CA ILE A 155 -10.33 -10.85 -20.79
C ILE A 155 -10.45 -11.50 -19.42
N GLU A 156 -9.57 -12.45 -19.14
CA GLU A 156 -9.41 -13.05 -17.82
C GLU A 156 -8.23 -12.38 -17.12
N PRO A 157 -8.48 -11.62 -16.04
CA PRO A 157 -7.42 -11.01 -15.27
C PRO A 157 -6.50 -12.07 -14.65
N PRO A 158 -5.21 -11.79 -14.49
CA PRO A 158 -4.32 -12.67 -13.76
C PRO A 158 -4.77 -12.75 -12.30
N THR A 159 -4.55 -13.90 -11.66
CA THR A 159 -4.74 -14.04 -10.20
C THR A 159 -3.42 -13.69 -9.50
N PRO A 160 -3.40 -12.72 -8.56
CA PRO A 160 -2.19 -12.43 -7.79
C PRO A 160 -1.84 -13.63 -6.92
N THR A 161 -0.56 -13.86 -6.67
CA THR A 161 -0.13 -14.75 -5.58
C THR A 161 -0.31 -14.09 -4.22
N ARG A 162 -0.17 -14.85 -3.13
CA ARG A 162 -0.14 -14.30 -1.76
C ARG A 162 0.93 -13.21 -1.59
N GLU A 163 2.10 -13.40 -2.20
CA GLU A 163 3.17 -12.39 -2.15
C GLU A 163 2.77 -11.14 -2.95
N ASP A 164 2.24 -11.29 -4.17
CA ASP A 164 1.83 -10.13 -4.99
C ASP A 164 0.79 -9.27 -4.26
N ALA A 165 -0.21 -9.93 -3.67
CA ALA A 165 -1.31 -9.26 -2.98
C ALA A 165 -0.83 -8.50 -1.73
N LEU A 166 -0.07 -9.17 -0.85
CA LEU A 166 0.42 -8.53 0.38
C LEU A 166 1.39 -7.39 0.08
N ILE A 167 2.28 -7.56 -0.91
CA ILE A 167 3.19 -6.50 -1.34
C ILE A 167 2.39 -5.32 -1.89
N GLY A 168 1.39 -5.56 -2.75
CA GLY A 168 0.52 -4.51 -3.28
C GLY A 168 -0.18 -3.72 -2.17
N ILE A 169 -0.74 -4.41 -1.18
CA ILE A 169 -1.41 -3.83 -0.01
C ILE A 169 -0.44 -2.94 0.79
N VAL A 170 0.73 -3.46 1.15
CA VAL A 170 1.71 -2.70 1.96
C VAL A 170 2.27 -1.51 1.18
N VAL A 171 2.52 -1.65 -0.12
CA VAL A 171 2.94 -0.53 -0.98
C VAL A 171 1.85 0.53 -1.08
N ALA A 172 0.59 0.14 -1.24
CA ALA A 172 -0.54 1.09 -1.24
C ALA A 172 -0.67 1.82 0.11
N ALA A 173 -0.50 1.12 1.23
CA ALA A 173 -0.48 1.71 2.55
C ALA A 173 0.68 2.71 2.74
N ALA A 174 1.86 2.42 2.17
CA ALA A 174 3.07 3.23 2.27
C ALA A 174 3.09 4.47 1.39
N PHE A 175 2.61 4.37 0.16
CA PHE A 175 2.67 5.47 -0.79
C PHE A 175 1.34 6.20 -1.01
N GLY A 176 0.25 5.65 -0.45
CA GLY A 176 -1.10 6.07 -0.77
C GLY A 176 -1.61 5.44 -2.07
N THR A 177 -2.88 5.68 -2.35
CA THR A 177 -3.55 5.30 -3.58
C THR A 177 -4.00 6.53 -4.35
N GLY A 178 -4.21 6.37 -5.66
CA GLY A 178 -4.70 7.46 -6.50
C GLY A 178 -3.68 8.54 -6.85
N GLY A 179 -4.19 9.62 -7.43
CA GLY A 179 -3.41 10.77 -7.92
C GLY A 179 -3.37 11.96 -6.97
N LEU A 180 -4.10 11.91 -5.84
CA LEU A 180 -4.07 12.94 -4.81
C LEU A 180 -3.67 12.32 -3.47
N SER A 181 -2.43 12.52 -3.09
CA SER A 181 -1.95 12.09 -1.78
C SER A 181 -2.47 13.07 -0.71
N LEU A 182 -3.51 12.65 0.01
CA LEU A 182 -3.94 13.02 1.37
C LEU A 182 -4.56 14.39 1.73
N THR A 183 -4.80 15.34 0.82
CA THR A 183 -5.49 16.60 1.23
C THR A 183 -7.00 16.64 1.04
N THR A 184 -7.61 15.74 0.25
CA THR A 184 -9.03 15.90 -0.13
C THR A 184 -10.01 15.12 0.75
N ILE A 185 -9.56 14.11 1.51
CA ILE A 185 -10.44 13.34 2.42
C ILE A 185 -10.80 14.15 3.69
N VAL A 186 -10.21 15.34 3.88
CA VAL A 186 -10.53 16.24 5.01
C VAL A 186 -11.86 17.01 4.80
N MET A 187 -12.53 16.91 3.64
CA MET A 187 -13.73 17.71 3.35
C MET A 187 -15.04 16.92 3.19
N GLY A 188 -15.09 15.67 3.69
CA GLY A 188 -16.32 14.86 3.71
C GLY A 188 -16.90 14.60 5.11
N ALA A 189 -16.18 14.91 6.18
CA ALA A 189 -16.57 14.59 7.56
C ALA A 189 -16.92 15.83 8.42
N VAL A 190 -16.97 17.03 7.84
CA VAL A 190 -17.29 18.27 8.58
C VAL A 190 -18.77 18.67 8.43
N GLU A 191 -19.55 18.06 7.53
CA GLU A 191 -20.98 18.41 7.37
C GLU A 191 -21.94 17.62 8.28
N SER A 192 -21.47 16.70 9.13
CA SER A 192 -22.35 15.96 10.06
C SER A 192 -22.26 16.40 11.53
N ILE A 193 -21.50 17.47 11.85
CA ILE A 193 -21.40 18.03 13.21
C ILE A 193 -21.70 19.54 13.22
N LEU A 194 -22.65 19.98 12.39
CA LEU A 194 -23.36 21.24 12.63
C LEU A 194 -24.86 20.91 12.73
N PRO A 195 -25.51 21.13 13.89
CA PRO A 195 -26.96 21.10 13.99
C PRO A 195 -27.61 22.23 13.19
#